data_AF-A0A523BZ61-F1
#
_entry.id   AF-A0A523BZ61-F1
#
_cell.length_a   1.000
_cell.length_b   1.000
_cell.length_c   1.000
_cell.angle_alpha   90.00
_cell.angle_beta   90.00
_cell.angle_gamma   90.00
#
_symmetry.space_group_name_H-M   'P 1'
#
loop_
_entity.id
_entity.type
_entity.pdbx_description
1 polymer ?
#
loop_
_entity_poly.entity_id
_entity_poly.type
_entity_poly.pdbx_seq_one_letter_code
_entity_poly.pdbx_strand_id
1 'polypeptide(L)'
;MQLVFGRHIRKNTPTRFRTRVIQHGVLPSLNIEYKHSRVKQYFKENHALRTETTINDPGDFGVNKGLRNFGYLQKIGRNINRRLLDAQQTASPCGLSQDTLNRVVQPTVTQDGQRAPGLRLGDPRSRALFLALVLFIHEVQGFTNASLRQHVAAFLGPSGTSYKANQMTYDLRRLRLKGLIVRLPNTNRYILTKHGRKVALFFAKLDGRLFGQASWAMDAKPEHAVPKSLAHAMHQVDLALDRLLRDCAFNTAA
;
A
#
# COMPACT_ATOMS: atom_id res chain seq x y z
N MET A 1 -14.05 3.38 -3.39
CA MET A 1 -14.96 3.47 -4.55
C MET A 1 -14.39 4.20 -5.74
N GLN A 2 -13.72 5.35 -5.60
CA GLN A 2 -13.17 6.04 -6.76
C GLN A 2 -12.11 5.22 -7.52
N LEU A 3 -11.28 4.46 -6.81
CA LEU A 3 -10.31 3.56 -7.44
C LEU A 3 -10.98 2.41 -8.19
N VAL A 4 -11.83 1.64 -7.52
CA VAL A 4 -12.42 0.42 -8.09
C VAL A 4 -13.59 0.77 -9.03
N PHE A 5 -14.52 1.62 -8.58
CA PHE A 5 -15.71 2.02 -9.36
C PHE A 5 -15.50 3.25 -10.25
N GLY A 6 -14.42 4.01 -10.13
CA GLY A 6 -14.19 5.22 -10.95
C GLY A 6 -15.12 6.38 -10.64
N ARG A 7 -15.84 6.34 -9.52
CA ARG A 7 -16.84 7.35 -9.16
C ARG A 7 -16.36 8.19 -7.99
N HIS A 8 -16.44 9.51 -8.16
CA HIS A 8 -16.14 10.47 -7.11
C HIS A 8 -17.26 10.46 -6.06
N ILE A 9 -16.91 10.30 -4.79
CA ILE A 9 -17.89 10.33 -3.67
C ILE A 9 -17.93 11.75 -3.10
N ARG A 10 -19.11 12.38 -3.13
CA ARG A 10 -19.41 13.67 -2.50
C ARG A 10 -20.19 13.47 -1.19
N LYS A 11 -20.19 14.46 -0.28
CA LYS A 11 -20.92 14.40 1.00
C LYS A 11 -22.42 14.06 0.85
N ASN A 12 -23.02 14.45 -0.28
CA ASN A 12 -24.43 14.21 -0.62
C ASN A 12 -24.66 12.94 -1.47
N THR A 13 -23.66 12.07 -1.63
CA THR A 13 -23.85 10.84 -2.41
C THR A 13 -24.67 9.85 -1.56
N PRO A 14 -25.84 9.37 -2.04
CA PRO A 14 -26.67 8.42 -1.31
C PRO A 14 -25.89 7.17 -0.90
N THR A 15 -26.14 6.69 0.31
CA THR A 15 -25.21 5.89 1.13
C THR A 15 -25.36 4.38 0.95
N ARG A 16 -24.27 3.71 0.54
CA ARG A 16 -23.75 2.45 1.13
C ARG A 16 -22.37 2.18 0.49
N PHE A 17 -21.29 2.39 1.23
CA PHE A 17 -19.93 2.10 0.76
C PHE A 17 -19.20 1.27 1.81
N ARG A 18 -18.74 0.08 1.45
CA ARG A 18 -18.09 -0.82 2.41
C ARG A 18 -16.93 -1.56 1.76
N THR A 19 -15.88 -1.83 2.52
CA THR A 19 -14.84 -2.79 2.14
C THR A 19 -14.65 -3.75 3.30
N ARG A 20 -14.73 -5.05 3.04
CA ARG A 20 -14.53 -6.12 4.03
C ARG A 20 -13.45 -7.07 3.54
N VAL A 21 -12.55 -7.44 4.43
CA VAL A 21 -11.65 -8.58 4.26
C VAL A 21 -12.13 -9.64 5.25
N ILE A 22 -12.49 -10.82 4.78
CA ILE A 22 -13.01 -11.92 5.61
C ILE A 22 -11.90 -12.96 5.70
N GLN A 23 -11.42 -13.27 6.93
CA GLN A 23 -10.23 -14.09 7.16
C GLN A 23 -10.42 -15.26 8.15
N HIS A 24 -11.53 -15.33 8.91
CA HIS A 24 -11.72 -16.39 9.91
C HIS A 24 -12.26 -17.68 9.27
N GLY A 25 -11.46 -18.75 9.33
CA GLY A 25 -11.88 -20.14 9.03
C GLY A 25 -12.10 -20.49 7.56
N VAL A 26 -11.86 -19.57 6.62
CA VAL A 26 -12.08 -19.76 5.17
C VAL A 26 -11.01 -18.99 4.38
N LEU A 27 -10.77 -19.39 3.13
CA LEU A 27 -10.00 -18.63 2.15
C LEU A 27 -10.32 -17.13 2.21
N PRO A 28 -9.31 -16.26 2.23
CA PRO A 28 -9.55 -14.84 2.37
C PRO A 28 -10.34 -14.31 1.17
N SER A 29 -11.38 -13.52 1.47
CA SER A 29 -12.17 -12.82 0.44
C SER A 29 -12.26 -11.32 0.69
N LEU A 30 -12.16 -10.55 -0.38
CA LEU A 30 -12.31 -9.10 -0.42
C LEU A 30 -13.70 -8.77 -0.99
N ASN A 31 -14.47 -7.96 -0.28
CA ASN A 31 -15.79 -7.51 -0.73
C ASN A 31 -15.87 -5.98 -0.65
N ILE A 32 -16.14 -5.32 -1.78
CA ILE A 32 -16.22 -3.86 -1.93
C ILE A 32 -17.61 -3.48 -2.45
N GLU A 33 -18.39 -2.74 -1.67
CA GLU A 33 -19.78 -2.37 -1.98
C GLU A 33 -19.88 -0.91 -2.43
N TYR A 34 -20.55 -0.65 -3.57
CA TYR A 34 -20.95 0.66 -4.13
C TYR A 34 -22.46 0.76 -4.27
N LYS A 35 -23.13 1.46 -3.35
CA LYS A 35 -24.59 1.55 -3.35
C LYS A 35 -25.21 0.15 -3.43
N HIS A 36 -25.87 -0.20 -4.54
CA HIS A 36 -26.48 -1.50 -4.76
C HIS A 36 -25.56 -2.49 -5.49
N SER A 37 -24.40 -2.04 -5.96
CA SER A 37 -23.43 -2.86 -6.69
C SER A 37 -22.27 -3.31 -5.78
N ARG A 38 -21.60 -4.40 -6.12
CA ARG A 38 -20.48 -4.93 -5.32
C ARG A 38 -19.41 -5.59 -6.18
N VAL A 39 -18.19 -5.60 -5.67
CA VAL A 39 -17.05 -6.35 -6.20
C VAL A 39 -16.64 -7.36 -5.17
N LYS A 40 -16.49 -8.62 -5.59
CA LYS A 40 -15.96 -9.69 -4.76
C LYS A 40 -14.67 -10.22 -5.38
N GLN A 41 -13.72 -10.53 -4.52
CA GLN A 41 -12.54 -11.27 -4.91
C GLN A 41 -12.28 -12.38 -3.91
N TYR A 42 -12.08 -13.59 -4.39
CA TYR A 42 -11.92 -14.80 -3.58
C TYR A 42 -11.14 -15.86 -4.34
N PHE A 43 -10.56 -16.80 -3.62
CA PHE A 43 -9.97 -17.99 -4.23
C PHE A 43 -11.08 -18.95 -4.67
N LYS A 44 -11.19 -19.15 -5.98
CA LYS A 44 -12.02 -20.19 -6.56
C LYS A 44 -11.23 -21.50 -6.52
N GLU A 45 -11.80 -22.51 -5.85
CA GLU A 45 -11.23 -23.86 -5.74
C GLU A 45 -9.80 -23.89 -5.17
N ASN A 46 -9.41 -22.94 -4.31
CA ASN A 46 -8.02 -22.78 -3.83
C ASN A 46 -6.94 -22.54 -4.91
N HIS A 47 -7.30 -22.48 -6.18
CA HIS A 47 -6.32 -22.45 -7.29
C HIS A 47 -6.25 -21.10 -8.00
N ALA A 48 -7.37 -20.41 -8.14
CA ALA A 48 -7.43 -19.17 -8.92
C ALA A 48 -8.06 -18.03 -8.13
N LEU A 49 -7.41 -16.86 -8.10
CA LEU A 49 -8.00 -15.65 -7.55
C LEU A 49 -9.02 -15.09 -8.54
N ARG A 50 -10.31 -15.23 -8.24
CA ARG A 50 -11.40 -14.73 -9.08
C ARG A 50 -11.82 -13.34 -8.62
N THR A 51 -11.95 -12.41 -9.57
CA THR A 51 -12.49 -11.06 -9.34
C THR A 51 -13.79 -10.89 -10.12
N GLU A 52 -14.88 -10.54 -9.46
CA GLU A 52 -16.19 -10.35 -10.09
C GLU A 52 -16.88 -9.08 -9.59
N THR A 53 -17.52 -8.36 -10.52
CA THR A 53 -18.38 -7.21 -10.23
C THR A 53 -19.83 -7.60 -10.48
N THR A 54 -20.70 -7.39 -9.50
CA THR A 54 -22.15 -7.49 -9.62
C THR A 54 -22.75 -6.09 -9.63
N ILE A 55 -23.55 -5.78 -10.67
CA ILE A 55 -24.32 -4.54 -10.77
C ILE A 55 -25.79 -4.88 -10.56
N ASN A 56 -26.35 -4.59 -9.38
CA ASN A 56 -27.76 -4.88 -9.11
C ASN A 56 -28.69 -3.72 -9.54
N ASP A 57 -28.17 -2.49 -9.56
CA ASP A 57 -28.93 -1.32 -10.01
C ASP A 57 -28.11 -0.50 -11.04
N PRO A 58 -28.49 -0.52 -12.33
CA PRO A 58 -27.90 0.31 -13.37
C PRO A 58 -28.00 1.82 -13.09
N GLY A 59 -29.00 2.25 -12.31
CA GLY A 59 -29.19 3.65 -11.91
C GLY A 59 -28.00 4.20 -11.13
N ASP A 60 -27.26 3.35 -10.42
CA ASP A 60 -26.01 3.71 -9.73
C ASP A 60 -24.94 4.24 -10.70
N PHE A 61 -25.06 3.89 -11.99
CA PHE A 61 -24.14 4.27 -13.07
C PHE A 61 -24.75 5.27 -14.05
N GLY A 62 -25.96 5.78 -13.79
CA GLY A 62 -26.61 6.81 -14.60
C GLY A 62 -27.35 6.29 -15.83
N VAL A 63 -27.71 5.00 -15.85
CA VAL A 63 -28.46 4.38 -16.96
C VAL A 63 -29.65 3.58 -16.43
N ASN A 64 -30.66 3.35 -17.26
CA ASN A 64 -31.83 2.54 -16.89
C ASN A 64 -31.58 1.03 -17.11
N LYS A 65 -32.54 0.20 -16.67
CA LYS A 65 -32.48 -1.28 -16.74
C LYS A 65 -32.69 -1.88 -18.14
N GLY A 66 -32.78 -1.06 -19.18
CA GLY A 66 -33.01 -1.54 -20.55
C GLY A 66 -31.84 -2.36 -21.11
N LEU A 67 -32.14 -3.41 -21.89
CA LEU A 67 -31.15 -4.32 -22.50
C LEU A 67 -30.14 -3.59 -23.40
N ARG A 68 -30.54 -2.46 -24.01
CA ARG A 68 -29.64 -1.61 -24.81
C ARG A 68 -28.42 -1.13 -24.01
N ASN A 69 -28.53 -1.02 -22.69
CA ASN A 69 -27.43 -0.61 -21.80
C ASN A 69 -26.52 -1.77 -21.36
N PHE A 70 -26.83 -3.02 -21.73
CA PHE A 70 -26.06 -4.19 -21.28
C PHE A 70 -24.58 -4.10 -21.65
N GLY A 71 -24.27 -3.72 -22.89
CA GLY A 71 -22.88 -3.54 -23.34
C GLY A 71 -22.13 -2.47 -22.54
N TYR A 72 -22.81 -1.37 -22.20
CA TYR A 72 -22.26 -0.31 -21.34
C TYR A 72 -21.97 -0.81 -19.92
N LEU A 73 -22.92 -1.51 -19.30
CA LEU A 73 -22.75 -2.08 -17.95
C LEU A 73 -21.66 -3.16 -17.90
N GLN A 74 -21.54 -4.00 -18.94
CA GLN A 74 -20.46 -4.97 -19.06
C GLN A 74 -19.09 -4.28 -19.14
N LYS A 75 -18.97 -3.20 -19.92
CA LYS A 75 -17.75 -2.40 -20.01
C LYS A 75 -17.39 -1.76 -18.66
N ILE A 76 -18.37 -1.26 -17.93
CA ILE A 76 -18.20 -0.78 -16.56
C ILE A 76 -17.67 -1.90 -15.66
N GLY A 77 -18.33 -3.05 -15.61
CA GLY A 77 -17.91 -4.18 -14.76
C GLY A 77 -16.48 -4.64 -15.05
N ARG A 78 -16.10 -4.74 -16.33
CA ARG A 78 -14.72 -5.06 -16.73
C ARG A 78 -13.71 -4.00 -16.26
N ASN A 79 -14.03 -2.73 -16.43
CA ASN A 79 -13.17 -1.64 -15.96
C ASN A 79 -13.03 -1.64 -14.43
N ILE A 80 -14.10 -1.97 -13.71
CA ILE A 80 -14.09 -2.08 -12.25
C ILE A 80 -13.13 -3.19 -11.80
N ASN A 81 -13.29 -4.38 -12.39
CA ASN A 81 -12.39 -5.51 -12.13
C ASN A 81 -10.94 -5.16 -12.44
N ARG A 82 -10.68 -4.54 -13.61
CA ARG A 82 -9.33 -4.17 -14.02
C ARG A 82 -8.70 -3.17 -13.07
N ARG A 83 -9.41 -2.12 -12.65
CA ARG A 83 -8.88 -1.15 -11.68
C ARG A 83 -8.55 -1.78 -10.33
N LEU A 84 -9.32 -2.78 -9.88
CA LEU A 84 -8.97 -3.54 -8.66
C LEU A 84 -7.69 -4.35 -8.88
N LEU A 85 -7.57 -5.06 -9.99
CA LEU A 85 -6.37 -5.84 -10.33
C LEU A 85 -5.14 -4.94 -10.49
N ASP A 86 -5.25 -3.80 -11.17
CA ASP A 86 -4.14 -2.85 -11.37
C ASP A 86 -3.64 -2.30 -10.02
N ALA A 87 -4.56 -2.01 -9.09
CA ALA A 87 -4.23 -1.57 -7.74
C ALA A 87 -3.45 -2.65 -6.97
N GLN A 88 -3.76 -3.93 -7.21
CA GLN A 88 -3.09 -5.07 -6.59
C GLN A 88 -1.76 -5.41 -7.26
N GLN A 89 -1.68 -5.34 -8.59
CA GLN A 89 -0.48 -5.62 -9.36
C GLN A 89 0.63 -4.62 -9.04
N THR A 90 0.28 -3.36 -8.78
CA THR A 90 1.24 -2.35 -8.30
C THR A 90 1.92 -2.76 -6.97
N ALA A 91 1.34 -3.71 -6.22
CA ALA A 91 1.91 -4.20 -4.96
C ALA A 91 2.94 -5.33 -5.08
N SER A 92 3.17 -5.87 -6.29
CA SER A 92 4.10 -6.98 -6.58
C SER A 92 4.86 -6.64 -7.87
N PRO A 93 6.13 -6.16 -7.89
CA PRO A 93 7.21 -6.21 -6.89
C PRO A 93 7.64 -4.82 -6.35
N CYS A 94 7.97 -4.74 -5.06
CA CYS A 94 8.38 -3.49 -4.40
C CYS A 94 9.91 -3.33 -4.25
N GLY A 95 10.73 -4.15 -4.92
CA GLY A 95 12.19 -4.03 -4.83
C GLY A 95 12.68 -2.63 -5.20
N LEU A 96 13.41 -1.98 -4.28
CA LEU A 96 14.02 -0.67 -4.50
C LEU A 96 15.49 -0.85 -4.84
N SER A 97 16.02 -0.02 -5.75
CA SER A 97 17.47 0.10 -5.91
C SER A 97 18.08 0.76 -4.68
N GLN A 98 19.38 0.53 -4.45
CA GLN A 98 20.11 1.16 -3.36
C GLN A 98 20.03 2.69 -3.41
N ASP A 99 20.17 3.29 -4.60
CA ASP A 99 20.05 4.74 -4.77
C ASP A 99 18.66 5.26 -4.40
N THR A 100 17.62 4.51 -4.76
CA THR A 100 16.24 4.88 -4.42
C THR A 100 16.04 4.85 -2.90
N LEU A 101 16.54 3.80 -2.25
CA LEU A 101 16.49 3.67 -0.80
C LEU A 101 17.25 4.83 -0.13
N ASN A 102 18.48 5.10 -0.56
CA ASN A 102 19.30 6.20 -0.05
C ASN A 102 18.62 7.55 -0.21
N ARG A 103 18.01 7.84 -1.37
CA ARG A 103 17.27 9.08 -1.60
C ARG A 103 16.11 9.27 -0.64
N VAL A 104 15.45 8.20 -0.21
CA VAL A 104 14.36 8.26 0.77
C VAL A 104 14.90 8.43 2.20
N VAL A 105 15.90 7.63 2.57
CA VAL A 105 16.41 7.51 3.94
C VAL A 105 17.31 8.69 4.34
N GLN A 106 18.10 9.22 3.41
CA GLN A 106 19.06 10.31 3.66
C GLN A 106 18.44 11.69 3.42
N PRO A 107 18.93 12.76 4.07
CA PRO A 107 18.62 14.13 3.68
C PRO A 107 19.04 14.38 2.22
N THR A 108 18.18 15.01 1.43
CA THR A 108 18.49 15.38 0.04
C THR A 108 18.12 16.85 -0.22
N VAL A 109 18.53 17.39 -1.36
CA VAL A 109 18.11 18.71 -1.85
C VAL A 109 17.25 18.51 -3.10
N THR A 110 16.09 19.16 -3.19
CA THR A 110 15.24 19.12 -4.38
C THR A 110 15.84 19.97 -5.50
N GLN A 111 15.37 19.81 -6.74
CA GLN A 111 15.81 20.64 -7.86
C GLN A 111 15.62 22.13 -7.58
N ASP A 112 14.55 22.50 -6.87
CA ASP A 112 14.26 23.87 -6.45
C ASP A 112 15.10 24.36 -5.23
N GLY A 113 16.16 23.65 -4.86
CA GLY A 113 17.07 24.02 -3.76
C GLY A 113 16.54 23.75 -2.34
N GLN A 114 15.35 23.16 -2.17
CA GLN A 114 14.79 22.90 -0.85
C GLN A 114 15.40 21.64 -0.21
N ARG A 115 15.78 21.73 1.07
CA ARG A 115 16.21 20.56 1.84
C ARG A 115 15.01 19.65 2.15
N ALA A 116 15.11 18.38 1.76
CA ALA A 116 14.18 17.30 2.02
C ALA A 116 14.74 16.36 3.10
N PRO A 117 14.24 16.43 4.35
CA PRO A 117 14.70 15.56 5.42
C PRO A 117 14.46 14.08 5.12
N GLY A 118 15.43 13.23 5.44
CA GLY A 118 15.39 11.79 5.18
C GLY A 118 14.41 11.04 6.09
N LEU A 119 13.76 10.00 5.58
CA LEU A 119 12.82 9.10 6.28
C LEU A 119 13.58 7.84 6.71
N ARG A 120 14.09 7.85 7.94
CA ARG A 120 15.03 6.84 8.43
C ARG A 120 14.40 5.46 8.48
N LEU A 121 15.17 4.45 8.05
CA LEU A 121 14.81 3.06 8.28
C LEU A 121 14.93 2.74 9.78
N GLY A 122 13.98 1.99 10.34
CA GLY A 122 13.95 1.63 11.76
C GLY A 122 13.41 2.69 12.72
N ASP A 123 13.25 3.95 12.29
CA ASP A 123 12.61 4.99 13.11
C ASP A 123 11.10 4.68 13.31
N PRO A 124 10.59 4.58 14.56
CA PRO A 124 9.19 4.23 14.83
C PRO A 124 8.18 5.16 14.15
N ARG A 125 8.50 6.45 14.04
CA ARG A 125 7.64 7.43 13.37
C ARG A 125 7.61 7.24 11.85
N SER A 126 8.76 7.02 11.23
CA SER A 126 8.85 6.72 9.80
C SER A 126 8.16 5.39 9.47
N ARG A 127 8.32 4.36 10.31
CA ARG A 127 7.58 3.09 10.25
C ARG A 127 6.07 3.32 10.26
N ALA A 128 5.55 3.97 11.31
CA ALA A 128 4.12 4.23 11.46
C ALA A 128 3.55 5.03 10.28
N LEU A 129 4.33 5.97 9.75
CA LEU A 129 3.98 6.75 8.56
C LEU A 129 3.83 5.86 7.32
N PHE A 130 4.78 4.98 7.03
CA PHE A 130 4.69 4.09 5.87
C PHE A 130 3.58 3.04 6.02
N LEU A 131 3.38 2.48 7.21
CA LEU A 131 2.26 1.58 7.50
C LEU A 131 0.91 2.28 7.30
N ALA A 132 0.78 3.54 7.75
CA ALA A 132 -0.41 4.33 7.52
C ALA A 132 -0.64 4.58 6.01
N LEU A 133 0.40 4.94 5.26
CA LEU A 133 0.30 5.24 3.82
C LEU A 133 -0.19 4.04 2.99
N VAL A 134 0.16 2.80 3.35
CA VAL A 134 -0.27 1.60 2.62
C VAL A 134 -1.69 1.15 2.95
N LEU A 135 -2.39 1.83 3.88
CA LEU A 135 -3.79 1.53 4.16
C LEU A 135 -4.63 1.77 2.90
N PHE A 136 -5.38 0.76 2.49
CA PHE A 136 -6.18 0.77 1.26
C PHE A 136 -7.16 1.96 1.16
N ILE A 137 -7.59 2.51 2.30
CA ILE A 137 -8.47 3.69 2.33
C ILE A 137 -7.83 4.93 1.69
N HIS A 138 -6.51 5.07 1.79
CA HIS A 138 -5.73 6.19 1.28
C HIS A 138 -5.43 6.08 -0.22
N GLU A 139 -5.39 4.86 -0.74
CA GLU A 139 -5.25 4.59 -2.17
C GLU A 139 -6.45 5.08 -2.99
N VAL A 140 -7.64 5.07 -2.39
CA VAL A 140 -8.88 5.33 -3.10
C VAL A 140 -9.26 6.81 -3.15
N GLN A 141 -9.16 7.50 -2.03
CA GLN A 141 -9.59 8.89 -1.92
C GLN A 141 -8.42 9.83 -1.68
N GLY A 142 -7.20 9.34 -1.51
CA GLY A 142 -6.14 10.14 -0.88
C GLY A 142 -6.43 10.40 0.60
N PHE A 143 -5.62 11.23 1.22
CA PHE A 143 -5.64 11.49 2.65
C PHE A 143 -5.42 12.97 2.96
N THR A 144 -5.94 13.40 4.11
CA THR A 144 -5.67 14.72 4.68
C THR A 144 -4.72 14.58 5.86
N ASN A 145 -4.22 15.71 6.38
CA ASN A 145 -3.48 15.72 7.65
C ASN A 145 -4.28 15.00 8.75
N ALA A 146 -5.54 15.37 8.94
CA ALA A 146 -6.37 14.81 9.99
C ALA A 146 -6.55 13.29 9.85
N SER A 147 -6.86 12.80 8.65
CA SER A 147 -7.11 11.36 8.44
C SER A 147 -5.84 10.53 8.57
N LEU A 148 -4.72 10.98 7.99
CA LEU A 148 -3.47 10.22 8.06
C LEU A 148 -2.91 10.23 9.49
N ARG A 149 -3.01 11.35 10.21
CA ARG A 149 -2.54 11.48 11.59
C ARG A 149 -3.19 10.48 12.53
N GLN A 150 -4.49 10.22 12.38
CA GLN A 150 -5.20 9.23 13.19
C GLN A 150 -4.59 7.83 13.03
N HIS A 151 -4.28 7.43 11.81
CA HIS A 151 -3.66 6.14 11.53
C HIS A 151 -2.20 6.07 12.00
N VAL A 152 -1.42 7.14 11.80
CA VAL A 152 -0.04 7.21 12.30
C VAL A 152 0.00 7.12 13.82
N ALA A 153 -0.88 7.84 14.52
CA ALA A 153 -1.00 7.78 15.97
C ALA A 153 -1.36 6.36 16.44
N ALA A 154 -2.28 5.68 15.74
CA ALA A 154 -2.62 4.29 16.05
C ALA A 154 -1.43 3.33 15.88
N PHE A 155 -0.64 3.46 14.81
CA PHE A 155 0.55 2.63 14.59
C PHE A 155 1.71 2.94 15.55
N LEU A 156 1.74 4.14 16.13
CA LEU A 156 2.70 4.51 17.18
C LEU A 156 2.33 3.95 18.57
N GLY A 157 1.12 3.39 18.73
CA GLY A 157 0.67 2.84 20.00
C GLY A 157 0.64 3.89 21.14
N PRO A 158 1.11 3.57 22.36
CA PRO A 158 1.09 4.50 23.50
C PRO A 158 1.76 5.86 23.22
N SER A 159 2.84 5.86 22.44
CA SER A 159 3.56 7.08 22.04
C SER A 159 2.76 7.96 21.06
N GLY A 160 1.73 7.41 20.41
CA GLY A 160 0.86 8.10 19.47
C GLY A 160 0.03 9.24 20.09
N THR A 161 -0.18 9.22 21.40
CA THR A 161 -0.86 10.31 22.15
C THR A 161 -0.12 11.65 22.03
N SER A 162 1.20 11.60 21.86
CA SER A 162 2.06 12.77 21.65
C SER A 162 2.10 13.27 20.21
N TYR A 163 1.50 12.54 19.25
CA TYR A 163 1.61 12.82 17.82
C TYR A 163 0.64 13.94 17.36
N LYS A 164 1.19 15.15 17.18
CA LYS A 164 0.42 16.38 16.96
C LYS A 164 0.23 16.73 15.47
N ALA A 165 -0.74 17.61 15.20
CA ALA A 165 -1.03 18.08 13.84
C ALA A 165 0.19 18.74 13.15
N ASN A 166 1.01 19.49 13.89
CA ASN A 166 2.22 20.13 13.36
C ASN A 166 3.28 19.11 12.93
N GLN A 167 3.39 18.00 13.67
CA GLN A 167 4.27 16.88 13.29
C GLN A 167 3.78 16.20 12.02
N MET A 168 2.48 15.99 11.86
CA MET A 168 1.90 15.48 10.60
C MET A 168 2.13 16.45 9.44
N THR A 169 2.01 17.77 9.65
CA THR A 169 2.32 18.77 8.60
C THR A 169 3.78 18.67 8.17
N TYR A 170 4.70 18.49 9.11
CA TYR A 170 6.12 18.28 8.83
C TYR A 170 6.37 16.98 8.05
N ASP A 171 5.70 15.88 8.41
CA ASP A 171 5.84 14.61 7.70
C ASP A 171 5.24 14.66 6.28
N LEU A 172 4.09 15.32 6.09
CA LEU A 172 3.53 15.56 4.76
C LEU A 172 4.49 16.39 3.89
N ARG A 173 5.15 17.40 4.48
CA ARG A 173 6.18 18.17 3.77
C ARG A 173 7.35 17.28 3.36
N ARG A 174 7.87 16.43 4.26
CA ARG A 174 8.95 15.48 3.94
C ARG A 174 8.57 14.55 2.80
N LEU A 175 7.41 13.90 2.90
CA LEU A 175 6.90 12.99 1.86
C LEU A 175 6.76 13.69 0.51
N ARG A 176 6.28 14.95 0.50
CA ARG A 176 6.13 15.74 -0.73
C ARG A 176 7.49 16.09 -1.35
N LEU A 177 8.44 16.54 -0.54
CA LEU A 177 9.79 16.89 -1.01
C LEU A 177 10.56 15.66 -1.51
N LYS A 178 10.25 14.47 -0.98
CA LYS A 178 10.77 13.19 -1.49
C LYS A 178 10.00 12.65 -2.70
N GLY A 179 9.02 13.38 -3.23
CA GLY A 179 8.22 12.96 -4.39
C GLY A 179 7.32 11.74 -4.13
N LEU A 180 7.10 11.37 -2.87
CA LEU A 180 6.31 10.19 -2.51
C LEU A 180 4.81 10.50 -2.56
N ILE A 181 4.43 11.75 -2.30
CA ILE A 181 3.05 12.20 -2.34
C ILE A 181 2.94 13.49 -3.13
N VAL A 182 1.76 13.72 -3.72
CA VAL A 182 1.39 15.00 -4.33
C VAL A 182 0.10 15.51 -3.72
N ARG A 183 0.02 16.83 -3.54
CA ARG A 183 -1.19 17.51 -3.09
C ARG A 183 -2.09 17.76 -4.29
N LEU A 184 -3.37 17.42 -4.18
CA LEU A 184 -4.36 17.69 -5.22
C LEU A 184 -4.65 19.20 -5.27
N PRO A 185 -4.75 19.81 -6.46
CA PRO A 185 -5.07 21.23 -6.63
C PRO A 185 -6.35 21.61 -5.88
N ASN A 186 -6.36 22.81 -5.30
CA ASN A 186 -7.53 23.40 -4.61
C ASN A 186 -8.08 22.55 -3.45
N THR A 187 -7.30 21.64 -2.88
CA THR A 187 -7.72 20.82 -1.73
C THR A 187 -6.59 20.66 -0.71
N ASN A 188 -6.92 20.23 0.51
CA ASN A 188 -5.96 19.80 1.53
C ASN A 188 -5.67 18.28 1.48
N ARG A 189 -5.83 17.68 0.30
CA ARG A 189 -5.81 16.23 0.09
C ARG A 189 -4.56 15.83 -0.68
N TYR A 190 -3.97 14.73 -0.27
CA TYR A 190 -2.76 14.17 -0.82
C TYR A 190 -3.03 12.79 -1.38
N ILE A 191 -2.30 12.42 -2.43
CA ILE A 191 -2.31 11.07 -3.00
C ILE A 191 -0.87 10.57 -3.12
N LEU A 192 -0.68 9.25 -3.01
CA LEU A 192 0.60 8.62 -3.29
C LEU A 192 0.92 8.68 -4.79
N THR A 193 2.15 9.06 -5.12
CA THR A 193 2.69 8.91 -6.48
C THR A 193 2.97 7.42 -6.75
N LYS A 194 3.12 7.02 -8.03
CA LYS A 194 3.51 5.64 -8.36
C LYS A 194 4.79 5.22 -7.61
N HIS A 195 5.77 6.13 -7.55
CA HIS A 195 7.00 5.94 -6.79
C HIS A 195 6.74 5.80 -5.28
N GLY A 196 5.95 6.71 -4.70
CA GLY A 196 5.59 6.69 -3.29
C GLY A 196 4.88 5.41 -2.86
N ARG A 197 4.01 4.84 -3.70
CA ARG A 197 3.36 3.54 -3.44
C ARG A 197 4.40 2.44 -3.32
N LYS A 198 5.32 2.36 -4.29
CA LYS A 198 6.39 1.35 -4.30
C LYS A 198 7.26 1.44 -3.05
N VAL A 199 7.65 2.66 -2.67
CA VAL A 199 8.43 2.93 -1.45
C VAL A 199 7.64 2.55 -0.19
N ALA A 200 6.40 3.04 -0.04
CA ALA A 200 5.60 2.76 1.15
C ALA A 200 5.35 1.26 1.35
N LEU A 201 5.06 0.53 0.26
CA LEU A 201 4.90 -0.92 0.28
C LEU A 201 6.19 -1.66 0.59
N PHE A 202 7.34 -1.20 0.08
CA PHE A 202 8.64 -1.77 0.42
C PHE A 202 8.91 -1.64 1.93
N PHE A 203 8.79 -0.42 2.48
CA PHE A 203 9.02 -0.17 3.91
C PHE A 203 8.02 -0.93 4.79
N ALA A 204 6.74 -0.97 4.43
CA ALA A 204 5.73 -1.71 5.19
C ALA A 204 5.98 -3.23 5.19
N LYS A 205 6.40 -3.80 4.06
CA LYS A 205 6.76 -5.23 3.98
C LYS A 205 8.03 -5.55 4.74
N LEU A 206 9.05 -4.69 4.62
CA LEU A 206 10.30 -4.82 5.35
C LEU A 206 10.02 -4.79 6.86
N ASP A 207 9.18 -3.87 7.30
CA ASP A 207 8.74 -3.78 8.69
C ASP A 207 8.04 -5.05 9.20
N GLY A 208 7.02 -5.53 8.49
CA GLY A 208 6.27 -6.73 8.92
C GLY A 208 7.09 -8.01 8.89
N ARG A 209 8.03 -8.16 7.93
CA ARG A 209 8.78 -9.40 7.72
C ARG A 209 10.10 -9.45 8.47
N LEU A 210 10.90 -8.38 8.38
CA LEU A 210 12.25 -8.33 8.96
C LEU A 210 12.23 -7.79 10.39
N PHE A 211 11.64 -6.62 10.62
CA PHE A 211 11.68 -6.00 11.96
C PHE A 211 10.64 -6.58 12.94
N GLY A 212 9.52 -7.11 12.44
CA GLY A 212 8.55 -7.84 13.25
C GLY A 212 8.98 -9.27 13.50
N GLN A 213 8.73 -10.14 12.52
CA GLN A 213 8.82 -11.59 12.70
C GLN A 213 10.26 -12.11 12.78
N ALA A 214 11.16 -11.67 11.90
CA ALA A 214 12.54 -12.16 11.92
C ALA A 214 13.33 -11.63 13.13
N SER A 215 13.20 -10.36 13.49
CA SER A 215 13.86 -9.82 14.68
C SER A 215 13.41 -10.53 15.95
N TRP A 216 12.12 -10.79 16.11
CA TRP A 216 11.61 -11.57 17.24
C TRP A 216 12.16 -13.00 17.24
N ALA A 217 12.17 -13.67 16.08
CA ALA A 217 12.67 -15.05 15.98
C ALA A 217 14.19 -15.18 16.21
N MET A 218 14.97 -14.11 15.94
CA MET A 218 16.42 -14.07 16.19
C MET A 218 16.77 -13.70 17.63
N ASP A 219 15.92 -12.92 18.31
CA ASP A 219 16.10 -12.49 19.71
C ASP A 219 15.44 -13.45 20.71
N ALA A 220 14.64 -14.40 20.23
CA ALA A 220 13.95 -15.35 21.10
C ALA A 220 14.92 -16.42 21.65
N LYS A 221 14.70 -16.79 22.92
CA LYS A 221 15.37 -17.89 23.64
C LYS A 221 15.40 -19.18 22.79
N PRO A 222 16.35 -20.11 23.03
CA PRO A 222 16.55 -21.32 22.21
C PRO A 222 15.32 -22.19 21.97
N GLU A 223 14.28 -22.06 22.80
CA GLU A 223 12.97 -22.71 22.67
C GLU A 223 12.05 -22.14 21.55
N HIS A 224 12.39 -20.99 20.98
CA HIS A 224 11.68 -20.33 19.87
C HIS A 224 12.55 -20.17 18.60
N ALA A 225 13.55 -21.05 18.46
CA ALA A 225 14.50 -21.01 17.35
C ALA A 225 13.79 -20.93 15.99
N VAL A 226 14.35 -20.10 15.10
CA VAL A 226 13.93 -19.96 13.70
C VAL A 226 13.67 -21.35 13.11
N PRO A 227 12.51 -21.60 12.44
CA PRO A 227 12.24 -22.89 11.82
C PRO A 227 13.40 -23.33 10.93
N LYS A 228 13.85 -24.58 11.06
CA LYS A 228 15.03 -25.10 10.34
C LYS A 228 14.97 -24.85 8.83
N SER A 229 13.77 -24.91 8.24
CA SER A 229 13.53 -24.62 6.83
C SER A 229 13.82 -23.16 6.46
N LEU A 230 13.45 -22.21 7.32
CA LEU A 230 13.75 -20.79 7.12
C LEU A 230 15.24 -20.51 7.32
N ALA A 231 15.87 -21.08 8.34
CA ALA A 231 17.31 -20.97 8.54
C ALA A 231 18.10 -21.51 7.33
N HIS A 232 17.71 -22.67 6.80
CA HIS A 232 18.31 -23.23 5.59
C HIS A 232 18.11 -22.31 4.38
N ALA A 233 16.90 -21.78 4.18
CA ALA A 233 16.62 -20.85 3.08
C ALA A 233 17.44 -19.56 3.19
N MET A 234 17.60 -18.99 4.40
CA MET A 234 18.45 -17.83 4.64
C MET A 234 19.91 -18.14 4.30
N HIS A 235 20.42 -19.29 4.74
CA HIS A 235 21.78 -19.72 4.40
C HIS A 235 21.97 -19.88 2.88
N GLN A 236 20.98 -20.43 2.15
CA GLN A 236 21.05 -20.50 0.69
C GLN A 236 21.07 -19.12 0.03
N VAL A 237 20.34 -18.15 0.59
CA VAL A 237 20.39 -16.75 0.12
C VAL A 237 21.78 -16.16 0.35
N ASP A 238 22.38 -16.34 1.53
CA ASP A 238 23.74 -15.86 1.83
C ASP A 238 24.76 -16.45 0.85
N LEU A 239 24.73 -17.78 0.62
CA LEU A 239 25.60 -18.44 -0.35
C LEU A 239 25.40 -17.90 -1.77
N ALA A 240 24.17 -17.61 -2.18
CA ALA A 240 23.86 -17.05 -3.48
C ALA A 240 24.35 -15.60 -3.61
N LEU A 241 24.21 -14.79 -2.57
CA LEU A 241 24.74 -13.43 -2.52
C LEU A 241 26.27 -13.42 -2.58
N ASP A 242 26.94 -14.31 -1.84
CA ASP A 242 28.40 -14.45 -1.88
C ASP A 242 28.91 -14.86 -3.27
N ARG A 243 28.15 -15.69 -3.99
CA ARG A 243 28.45 -16.03 -5.39
C ARG A 243 28.29 -14.80 -6.28
N LEU A 244 27.16 -14.09 -6.19
CA LEU A 244 26.94 -12.86 -6.96
C LEU A 244 28.00 -11.80 -6.70
N LEU A 245 28.40 -11.60 -5.45
CA LEU A 245 29.43 -10.63 -5.09
C LEU A 245 30.80 -11.04 -5.64
N ARG A 246 31.15 -12.33 -5.59
CA ARG A 246 32.36 -12.85 -6.24
C ARG A 246 32.32 -12.62 -7.75
N ASP A 247 31.23 -12.99 -8.42
CA ASP A 247 31.07 -12.84 -9.87
C ASP A 247 31.10 -11.37 -10.32
N CYS A 248 30.51 -10.46 -9.53
CA CYS A 248 30.57 -9.02 -9.78
C CYS A 248 31.98 -8.44 -9.57
N ALA A 249 32.75 -8.94 -8.59
CA ALA A 249 34.12 -8.49 -8.33
C ALA A 249 35.07 -8.81 -9.50
N PHE A 250 34.82 -9.89 -10.25
CA PHE A 250 35.61 -10.25 -11.43
C PHE A 250 35.31 -9.39 -12.68
N ASN A 251 34.13 -8.76 -12.77
CA ASN A 251 33.75 -7.94 -13.92
C ASN A 251 34.16 -6.46 -13.83
N THR A 252 34.70 -6.01 -12.69
CA THR A 252 35.22 -4.65 -12.50
C THR A 252 36.74 -4.52 -12.73
N ALA A 253 37.43 -5.61 -13.06
CA ALA A 253 38.88 -5.67 -13.23
C ALA A 253 39.35 -5.84 -14.69
N ALA A 254 38.50 -5.57 -15.67
CA ALA A 254 38.83 -5.56 -17.11
C ALA A 254 38.45 -4.21 -17.72
#